data_AF-A0A914HI71-F1
#
_entry.id   AF-A0A914HI71-F1
#
_cell.length_a   1.000
_cell.length_b   1.000
_cell.length_c   1.000
_cell.angle_alpha   90.00
_cell.angle_beta   90.00
_cell.angle_gamma   90.00
#
_symmetry.space_group_name_H-M   'P 1'
#
loop_
_entity.id
_entity.type
_entity.pdbx_description
1 polymer ?
#
loop_
_entity_poly.entity_id
_entity_poly.type
_entity_poly.pdbx_seq_one_letter_code
_entity_poly.pdbx_strand_id
1 'polypeptide(L)'
;MEQQLKEMQHEMKNARLELENKALHAALEHQKLLNAHKDMELELKQLKQGLIGLEQKQTANFEQQKTDQKALSATIDHGMSQLKGELIAKMEEYQKAQQQNIDALTSGQKANGLTLQNRWDSAACHKDLTLTEPHQLIVQLTGASCVYRSVFAEQPIPKTDFGGIFYFEVTISGEVAGRDE
;
A
#
# COMPACT_ATOMS: atom_id res chain seq x y z
N MET A 1 113.88 35.15 -1.21
CA MET A 1 113.35 33.83 -1.63
C MET A 1 112.67 33.09 -0.47
N GLU A 2 113.29 32.96 0.70
CA GLU A 2 112.70 32.21 1.83
C GLU A 2 111.41 32.84 2.41
N GLN A 3 111.32 34.17 2.48
CA GLN A 3 110.13 34.86 2.98
C GLN A 3 108.89 34.68 2.08
N GLN A 4 109.08 34.78 0.76
CA GLN A 4 108.02 34.53 -0.24
C GLN A 4 107.51 33.09 -0.19
N LEU A 5 108.40 32.12 0.10
CA LEU A 5 108.01 30.72 0.25
C LEU A 5 107.12 30.51 1.49
N LYS A 6 107.43 31.15 2.63
CA LYS A 6 106.62 31.07 3.86
C LYS A 6 105.24 31.71 3.67
N GLU A 7 105.18 32.81 2.93
CA GLU A 7 103.94 33.54 2.62
C GLU A 7 103.02 32.71 1.70
N MET A 8 103.57 32.16 0.61
CA MET A 8 102.86 31.25 -0.29
C MET A 8 102.35 29.98 0.43
N GLN A 9 103.14 29.43 1.36
CA GLN A 9 102.72 28.31 2.19
C GLN A 9 101.56 28.67 3.12
N HIS A 10 101.54 29.90 3.67
CA HIS A 10 100.44 30.38 4.49
C HIS A 10 99.16 30.57 3.67
N GLU A 11 99.27 31.18 2.48
CA GLU A 11 98.14 31.35 1.55
C GLU A 11 97.54 30.02 1.10
N MET A 12 98.37 29.03 0.73
CA MET A 12 97.89 27.69 0.39
C MET A 12 97.15 27.01 1.54
N LYS A 13 97.64 27.16 2.78
CA LYS A 13 96.95 26.63 3.97
C LYS A 13 95.60 27.32 4.17
N ASN A 14 95.53 28.63 4.02
CA ASN A 14 94.28 29.38 4.14
C ASN A 14 93.26 28.99 3.05
N ALA A 15 93.69 28.90 1.79
CA ALA A 15 92.82 28.46 0.68
C ALA A 15 92.29 27.03 0.88
N ARG A 16 93.14 26.13 1.40
CA ARG A 16 92.74 24.76 1.74
C ARG A 16 91.69 24.74 2.86
N LEU A 17 91.89 25.50 3.93
CA LEU A 17 90.92 25.61 5.03
C LEU A 17 89.59 26.22 4.54
N GLU A 18 89.63 27.21 3.65
CA GLU A 18 88.43 27.80 3.08
C GLU A 18 87.62 26.79 2.25
N LEU A 19 88.30 25.97 1.44
CA LEU A 19 87.66 24.88 0.69
C LEU A 19 87.08 23.81 1.61
N GLU A 20 87.80 23.42 2.65
CA GLU A 20 87.34 22.43 3.64
C GLU A 20 86.11 22.94 4.41
N ASN A 21 86.09 24.21 4.80
CA ASN A 21 84.93 24.84 5.43
C ASN A 21 83.71 24.90 4.50
N LYS A 22 83.89 25.21 3.21
CA LYS A 22 82.81 25.17 2.21
C LYS A 22 82.27 23.75 2.03
N ALA A 23 83.15 22.74 2.01
CA ALA A 23 82.74 21.34 1.91
C ALA A 23 81.98 20.87 3.15
N LEU A 24 82.43 21.24 4.36
CA LEU A 24 81.74 20.94 5.61
C LEU A 24 80.36 21.58 5.66
N HIS A 25 80.24 22.85 5.23
CA HIS A 25 78.95 23.52 5.15
C HIS A 25 78.00 22.82 4.16
N ALA A 26 78.49 22.45 2.97
CA ALA A 26 77.69 21.72 1.99
C ALA A 26 77.23 20.34 2.51
N ALA A 27 78.11 19.62 3.21
CA ALA A 27 77.79 18.33 3.82
C ALA A 27 76.72 18.45 4.92
N LEU A 28 76.83 19.49 5.76
CA LEU A 28 75.84 19.77 6.81
C LEU A 28 74.46 20.08 6.22
N GLU A 29 74.39 20.93 5.20
CA GLU A 29 73.13 21.25 4.52
C GLU A 29 72.52 20.03 3.82
N HIS A 30 73.34 19.20 3.16
CA HIS A 30 72.87 17.94 2.59
C HIS A 30 72.32 16.99 3.67
N GLN A 31 72.95 16.91 4.84
CA GLN A 31 72.47 16.07 5.92
C GLN A 31 71.15 16.57 6.51
N LYS A 32 70.97 17.89 6.66
CA LYS A 32 69.68 18.48 7.06
C LYS A 32 68.58 18.12 6.07
N LEU A 33 68.87 18.24 4.77
CA LEU A 33 67.92 17.89 3.72
C LEU A 33 67.58 16.39 3.73
N LEU A 34 68.58 15.53 3.93
CA LEU A 34 68.38 14.08 4.00
C LEU A 34 67.49 13.69 5.18
N ASN A 35 67.65 14.34 6.34
CA ASN A 35 66.80 14.09 7.50
C ASN A 35 65.37 14.53 7.23
N ALA A 36 65.16 15.73 6.67
CA ALA A 36 63.82 16.21 6.31
C ALA A 36 63.12 15.30 5.29
N HIS A 37 63.86 14.74 4.31
CA HIS A 37 63.30 13.79 3.36
C HIS A 37 62.84 12.49 4.04
N LYS A 38 63.61 11.96 4.99
CA LYS A 38 63.23 10.74 5.74
C LYS A 38 61.97 10.96 6.57
N ASP A 39 61.85 12.12 7.22
CA ASP A 39 60.68 12.48 8.01
C ASP A 39 59.43 12.56 7.12
N MET A 40 59.54 13.21 5.95
CA MET A 40 58.46 13.28 4.98
C MET A 40 58.06 11.91 4.42
N GLU A 41 59.04 11.03 4.17
CA GLU A 41 58.77 9.65 3.72
C GLU A 41 57.99 8.85 4.78
N LEU A 42 58.26 9.10 6.07
CA LEU A 42 57.54 8.49 7.17
C LEU A 42 56.09 8.99 7.23
N GLU A 43 55.87 10.30 7.12
CA GLU A 43 54.53 10.89 7.07
C GLU A 43 53.70 10.35 5.89
N LEU A 44 54.32 10.22 4.71
CA LEU A 44 53.66 9.67 3.53
C LEU A 44 53.24 8.20 3.74
N LYS A 45 54.08 7.38 4.39
CA LYS A 45 53.74 6.00 4.75
C LYS A 45 52.57 5.94 5.73
N GLN A 46 52.54 6.81 6.73
CA GLN A 46 51.44 6.90 7.70
C GLN A 46 50.13 7.32 7.01
N LEU A 47 50.17 8.34 6.15
CA LEU A 47 49.01 8.78 5.38
C LEU A 47 48.47 7.67 4.48
N LYS A 48 49.35 6.91 3.81
CA LYS A 48 48.94 5.78 2.98
C LYS A 48 48.23 4.70 3.79
N GLN A 49 48.73 4.37 4.99
CA GLN A 49 48.05 3.44 5.89
C GLN A 49 46.69 3.98 6.37
N GLY A 50 46.61 5.27 6.68
CA GLY A 50 45.35 5.94 7.02
C GLY A 50 44.32 5.84 5.91
N LEU A 51 44.74 6.02 4.64
CA LEU A 51 43.87 5.93 3.48
C LEU A 51 43.28 4.53 3.31
N ILE A 52 44.12 3.48 3.42
CA ILE A 52 43.68 2.08 3.35
C ILE A 52 42.65 1.80 4.46
N GLY A 53 42.90 2.29 5.67
CA GLY A 53 41.98 2.12 6.79
C GLY A 53 40.62 2.80 6.57
N LEU A 54 40.61 3.98 5.93
CA LEU A 54 39.38 4.69 5.58
C LEU A 54 38.59 3.97 4.49
N GLU A 55 39.27 3.46 3.45
CA GLU A 55 38.64 2.71 2.36
C GLU A 55 37.96 1.43 2.86
N GLN A 56 38.63 0.70 3.77
CA GLN A 56 38.06 -0.48 4.42
C GLN A 56 36.83 -0.14 5.26
N LYS A 57 36.89 0.93 6.06
CA LYS A 57 35.74 1.40 6.86
C LYS A 57 34.57 1.82 5.98
N GLN A 58 34.84 2.48 4.86
CA GLN A 58 33.80 2.88 3.91
C GLN A 58 33.11 1.66 3.29
N THR A 59 33.89 0.64 2.92
CA THR A 59 33.36 -0.62 2.37
C THR A 59 32.48 -1.35 3.39
N ALA A 60 32.95 -1.46 4.64
CA ALA A 60 32.19 -2.08 5.72
C ALA A 60 30.88 -1.33 6.01
N ASN A 61 30.92 0.00 6.06
CA ASN A 61 29.71 0.82 6.24
C ASN A 61 28.70 0.63 5.10
N PHE A 62 29.18 0.55 3.86
CA PHE A 62 28.30 0.35 2.70
C PHE A 62 27.60 -1.01 2.75
N GLU A 63 28.33 -2.10 3.04
CA GLU A 63 27.75 -3.43 3.16
C GLU A 63 26.77 -3.52 4.34
N GLN A 64 27.11 -2.92 5.49
CA GLN A 64 26.20 -2.86 6.63
C GLN A 64 24.91 -2.11 6.30
N GLN A 65 25.01 -0.95 5.64
CA GLN A 65 23.84 -0.17 5.24
C GLN A 65 22.92 -0.96 4.30
N LYS A 66 23.51 -1.76 3.40
CA LYS A 66 22.77 -2.63 2.49
C LYS A 66 22.05 -3.75 3.24
N THR A 67 22.68 -4.37 4.22
CA THR A 67 22.03 -5.40 5.04
C THR A 67 20.90 -4.82 5.88
N ASP A 68 21.13 -3.65 6.48
CA ASP A 68 20.12 -2.97 7.30
C ASP A 68 18.91 -2.55 6.46
N GLN A 69 19.14 -2.03 5.25
CA GLN A 69 18.06 -1.68 4.32
C GLN A 69 17.23 -2.92 3.93
N LYS A 70 17.88 -4.06 3.66
CA LYS A 70 17.19 -5.31 3.34
C LYS A 70 16.37 -5.83 4.52
N ALA A 71 16.91 -5.77 5.74
CA ALA A 71 16.21 -6.17 6.95
C ALA A 71 14.98 -5.28 7.24
N LEU A 72 15.12 -3.96 7.03
CA LEU A 72 14.02 -3.03 7.17
C LEU A 72 12.90 -3.30 6.15
N SER A 73 13.25 -3.55 4.89
CA SER A 73 12.28 -3.92 3.85
C SER A 73 11.50 -5.19 4.22
N ALA A 74 12.20 -6.24 4.66
CA ALA A 74 11.57 -7.49 5.07
C ALA A 74 10.63 -7.31 6.27
N THR A 75 10.99 -6.41 7.20
CA THR A 75 10.15 -6.09 8.37
C THR A 75 8.86 -5.37 7.94
N ILE A 76 8.96 -4.42 6.99
CA ILE A 76 7.81 -3.72 6.44
C ILE A 76 6.89 -4.68 5.70
N ASP A 77 7.44 -5.56 4.86
CA ASP A 77 6.66 -6.54 4.09
C ASP A 77 5.92 -7.52 5.00
N HIS A 78 6.59 -7.96 6.07
CA HIS A 78 5.97 -8.82 7.09
C HIS A 78 4.82 -8.11 7.80
N GLY A 79 5.04 -6.88 8.29
CA GLY A 79 4.00 -6.09 8.96
C GLY A 79 2.80 -5.80 8.06
N MET A 80 3.04 -5.49 6.78
CA MET A 80 1.96 -5.28 5.81
C MET A 80 1.17 -6.55 5.52
N SER A 81 1.84 -7.69 5.44
CA SER A 81 1.18 -8.98 5.22
C SER A 81 0.30 -9.35 6.42
N GLN A 82 0.77 -9.10 7.64
CA GLN A 82 0.00 -9.32 8.86
C GLN A 82 -1.25 -8.42 8.90
N LEU A 83 -1.09 -7.10 8.69
CA LEU A 83 -2.22 -6.16 8.70
C LEU A 83 -3.28 -6.50 7.64
N LYS A 84 -2.85 -6.92 6.44
CA LYS A 84 -3.78 -7.40 5.40
C LYS A 84 -4.55 -8.64 5.86
N GLY A 85 -3.87 -9.61 6.49
CA GLY A 85 -4.52 -10.80 7.03
C GLY A 85 -5.57 -10.47 8.10
N GLU A 86 -5.22 -9.59 9.05
CA GLU A 86 -6.13 -9.14 10.11
C GLU A 86 -7.36 -8.40 9.54
N LEU A 87 -7.16 -7.56 8.52
CA LEU A 87 -8.25 -6.84 7.87
C LEU A 87 -9.21 -7.79 7.14
N ILE A 88 -8.67 -8.78 6.42
CA ILE A 88 -9.48 -9.80 5.74
C ILE A 88 -10.33 -10.57 6.75
N ALA A 89 -9.73 -11.03 7.86
CA ALA A 89 -10.46 -11.75 8.91
C ALA A 89 -11.62 -10.93 9.48
N LYS A 90 -11.39 -9.64 9.78
CA LYS A 90 -12.47 -8.75 10.26
C LYS A 90 -13.57 -8.52 9.23
N MET A 91 -13.22 -8.39 7.95
CA MET A 91 -14.21 -8.24 6.89
C MET A 91 -15.06 -9.50 6.71
N GLU A 92 -14.46 -10.69 6.82
CA GLU A 92 -15.20 -11.96 6.77
C GLU A 92 -16.14 -12.13 7.96
N GLU A 93 -15.70 -11.78 9.17
CA GLU A 93 -16.56 -11.78 10.36
C GLU A 93 -17.76 -10.84 10.19
N TYR A 94 -17.52 -9.63 9.68
CA TYR A 94 -18.57 -8.66 9.41
C TYR A 94 -19.57 -9.17 8.37
N GLN A 95 -19.10 -9.76 7.27
CA GLN A 95 -19.98 -10.36 6.26
C GLN A 95 -20.82 -11.50 6.83
N LYS A 96 -20.24 -12.38 7.64
CA LYS A 96 -20.97 -13.48 8.30
C LYS A 96 -22.05 -12.94 9.24
N ALA A 97 -21.74 -11.91 10.04
CA ALA A 97 -22.71 -11.28 10.92
C ALA A 97 -23.87 -10.63 10.14
N GLN A 98 -23.58 -9.97 9.01
CA GLN A 98 -24.63 -9.43 8.15
C GLN A 98 -25.52 -10.52 7.55
N GLN A 99 -24.93 -11.62 7.07
CA GLN A 99 -25.70 -12.73 6.50
C GLN A 99 -26.65 -13.34 7.55
N GLN A 100 -26.16 -13.56 8.77
CA GLN A 100 -26.98 -14.05 9.88
C GLN A 100 -28.16 -13.12 10.19
N ASN A 101 -27.94 -11.80 10.18
CA ASN A 101 -29.03 -10.83 10.38
C ASN A 101 -30.07 -10.89 9.26
N ILE A 102 -29.64 -11.02 8.01
CA ILE A 102 -30.55 -11.18 6.85
C ILE A 102 -31.35 -12.47 6.97
N ASP A 103 -30.71 -13.58 7.32
CA ASP A 103 -31.36 -14.88 7.47
C ASP A 103 -32.39 -14.87 8.60
N ALA A 104 -32.07 -14.21 9.72
CA ALA A 104 -32.99 -14.03 10.85
C ALA A 104 -34.22 -13.18 10.45
N LEU A 105 -34.02 -12.06 9.76
CA LEU A 105 -35.10 -11.21 9.26
C LEU A 105 -36.00 -11.95 8.26
N THR A 106 -35.39 -12.65 7.32
CA THR A 106 -36.12 -13.44 6.30
C THR A 106 -36.94 -14.56 6.96
N SER A 107 -36.38 -15.22 7.97
CA SER A 107 -37.08 -16.27 8.72
C SER A 107 -38.25 -15.70 9.53
N GLY A 108 -38.07 -14.54 10.16
CA GLY A 108 -39.15 -13.82 10.85
C GLY A 108 -40.29 -13.39 9.92
N GLN A 109 -39.97 -12.90 8.71
CA GLN A 109 -40.98 -12.55 7.71
C GLN A 109 -41.80 -13.75 7.24
N LYS A 110 -41.15 -14.91 7.01
CA LYS A 110 -41.83 -16.16 6.65
C LYS A 110 -42.74 -16.66 7.78
N ALA A 111 -42.28 -16.59 9.03
CA ALA A 111 -43.08 -16.99 10.20
C ALA A 111 -44.30 -16.08 10.42
N ASN A 112 -44.19 -14.79 10.08
CA ASN A 112 -45.28 -13.82 10.19
C ASN A 112 -46.30 -13.88 9.03
N GLY A 113 -46.19 -14.86 8.12
CA GLY A 113 -47.13 -15.02 7.00
C GLY A 113 -47.06 -13.92 5.93
N LEU A 114 -46.04 -13.05 5.97
CA LEU A 114 -45.82 -11.98 4.99
C LEU A 114 -45.17 -12.53 3.70
N THR A 115 -45.65 -13.67 3.20
CA THR A 115 -45.29 -14.10 1.85
C THR A 115 -45.82 -13.09 0.84
N LEU A 116 -44.88 -12.51 0.10
CA LEU A 116 -44.95 -11.21 -0.59
C LEU A 116 -46.04 -11.02 -1.65
N GLN A 117 -46.93 -11.98 -1.88
CA GLN A 117 -47.94 -11.90 -2.93
C GLN A 117 -49.23 -12.57 -2.46
N ASN A 118 -50.12 -11.78 -1.85
CA ASN A 118 -51.52 -12.15 -1.77
C ASN A 118 -52.06 -12.26 -3.20
N ARG A 119 -52.39 -13.47 -3.66
CA ARG A 119 -52.83 -13.76 -5.03
C ARG A 119 -54.33 -13.53 -5.17
N TRP A 120 -54.85 -13.54 -6.39
CA TRP A 120 -56.30 -13.55 -6.61
C TRP A 120 -56.87 -14.96 -6.40
N ASP A 121 -57.96 -15.07 -5.65
CA ASP A 121 -58.64 -16.33 -5.38
C ASP A 121 -59.46 -16.76 -6.62
N SER A 122 -59.04 -17.87 -7.24
CA SER A 122 -59.73 -18.44 -8.39
C SER A 122 -61.14 -18.96 -8.07
N ALA A 123 -61.39 -19.41 -6.84
CA ALA A 123 -62.70 -19.86 -6.40
C ALA A 123 -63.65 -18.69 -6.11
N ALA A 124 -63.11 -17.53 -5.74
CA ALA A 124 -63.85 -16.29 -5.51
C ALA A 124 -63.68 -15.28 -6.66
N CYS A 125 -63.61 -15.79 -7.90
CA CYS A 125 -63.47 -15.01 -9.13
C CYS A 125 -64.76 -15.05 -9.97
N HIS A 126 -65.19 -13.90 -10.50
CA HIS A 126 -66.34 -13.84 -11.39
C HIS A 126 -66.07 -14.60 -12.71
N LYS A 127 -67.06 -15.32 -13.24
CA LYS A 127 -66.95 -16.22 -14.42
C LYS A 127 -66.44 -15.58 -15.72
N ASP A 128 -66.59 -14.27 -15.86
CA ASP A 128 -66.15 -13.48 -17.02
C ASP A 128 -64.73 -12.90 -16.83
N LEU A 129 -64.05 -13.28 -15.76
CA LEU A 129 -62.67 -12.91 -15.46
C LEU A 129 -61.80 -14.17 -15.54
N THR A 130 -60.66 -14.05 -16.21
CA THR A 130 -59.68 -15.13 -16.33
C THR A 130 -58.42 -14.76 -15.56
N LEU A 131 -58.01 -15.61 -14.63
CA LEU A 131 -56.75 -15.46 -13.89
C LEU A 131 -55.61 -16.10 -14.68
N THR A 132 -54.47 -15.42 -14.77
CA THR A 132 -53.28 -15.99 -15.42
C THR A 132 -52.52 -16.90 -14.45
N GLU A 133 -52.48 -18.19 -14.75
CA GLU A 133 -51.68 -19.18 -14.01
C GLU A 133 -50.17 -19.05 -14.33
N PRO A 134 -49.27 -19.53 -13.46
CA PRO A 134 -49.50 -20.22 -12.17
C PRO A 134 -49.54 -19.29 -10.95
N HIS A 135 -49.29 -17.99 -11.14
CA HIS A 135 -49.14 -17.04 -10.04
C HIS A 135 -50.43 -16.29 -9.68
N GLN A 136 -51.45 -16.31 -10.55
CA GLN A 136 -52.77 -15.71 -10.29
C GLN A 136 -52.70 -14.24 -9.83
N LEU A 137 -51.73 -13.49 -10.36
CA LEU A 137 -51.53 -12.06 -10.06
C LEU A 137 -52.23 -11.14 -11.07
N ILE A 138 -52.59 -11.68 -12.23
CA ILE A 138 -53.17 -10.94 -13.34
C ILE A 138 -54.59 -11.44 -13.58
N VAL A 139 -55.53 -10.50 -13.64
CA VAL A 139 -56.94 -10.74 -13.94
C VAL A 139 -57.22 -10.12 -15.30
N GLN A 140 -57.74 -10.90 -16.23
CA GLN A 140 -58.13 -10.43 -17.55
C GLN A 140 -59.63 -10.50 -17.72
N LEU A 141 -60.21 -9.48 -18.35
CA LEU A 141 -61.61 -9.47 -18.72
C LEU A 141 -61.81 -10.26 -20.02
N THR A 142 -62.67 -11.27 -20.00
CA THR A 142 -62.96 -12.10 -21.18
C THR A 142 -64.40 -11.93 -21.70
N GLY A 143 -65.30 -11.33 -20.90
CA GLY A 143 -66.69 -11.08 -21.29
C GLY A 143 -66.91 -9.76 -22.04
N ALA A 144 -67.78 -9.77 -23.06
CA ALA A 144 -68.08 -8.62 -23.92
C ALA A 144 -69.05 -7.59 -23.31
N SER A 145 -69.65 -7.87 -22.14
CA SER A 145 -70.69 -7.02 -21.53
C SER A 145 -70.12 -6.08 -20.47
N CYS A 146 -70.63 -4.84 -20.38
CA CYS A 146 -70.26 -3.86 -19.34
C CYS A 146 -70.95 -4.15 -17.98
N VAL A 147 -70.81 -5.37 -17.47
CA VAL A 147 -71.36 -5.76 -16.16
C VAL A 147 -70.29 -5.60 -15.08
N TYR A 148 -70.69 -5.23 -13.86
CA TYR A 148 -69.80 -5.19 -12.70
C TYR A 148 -69.23 -6.58 -12.40
N ARG A 149 -67.92 -6.65 -12.20
CA ARG A 149 -67.18 -7.89 -11.90
C ARG A 149 -66.21 -7.64 -10.77
N SER A 150 -65.94 -8.67 -9.98
CA SER A 150 -65.00 -8.62 -8.86
C SER A 150 -64.28 -9.94 -8.71
N VAL A 151 -63.15 -9.88 -8.03
CA VAL A 151 -62.35 -11.01 -7.58
C VAL A 151 -61.80 -10.67 -6.20
N PHE A 152 -61.73 -11.66 -5.31
CA PHE A 152 -61.14 -11.49 -3.99
C PHE A 152 -59.67 -11.90 -4.00
N ALA A 153 -58.90 -11.33 -3.08
CA ALA A 153 -57.57 -11.84 -2.79
C ALA A 153 -57.68 -13.11 -1.92
N GLU A 154 -56.76 -14.05 -2.11
CA GLU A 154 -56.70 -15.36 -1.46
C GLU A 154 -56.63 -15.26 0.07
N GLN A 155 -55.85 -14.29 0.56
CA GLN A 155 -55.72 -14.03 1.99
C GLN A 155 -56.49 -12.75 2.37
N PRO A 156 -57.29 -12.79 3.43
CA PRO A 156 -57.90 -11.58 3.96
C PRO A 156 -56.82 -10.66 4.54
N ILE A 157 -57.08 -9.35 4.52
CA ILE A 157 -56.22 -8.38 5.20
C ILE A 157 -56.15 -8.77 6.69
N PRO A 158 -54.96 -9.10 7.23
CA PRO A 158 -54.84 -9.54 8.61
C PRO A 158 -55.37 -8.49 9.59
N LYS A 159 -56.32 -8.89 10.43
CA LYS A 159 -56.82 -8.06 11.53
C LYS A 159 -55.88 -8.23 12.71
N THR A 160 -54.82 -7.42 12.77
CA THR A 160 -53.93 -7.41 13.95
C THR A 160 -54.50 -6.47 15.01
N ASP A 161 -54.39 -6.85 16.29
CA ASP A 161 -54.90 -6.07 17.42
C ASP A 161 -54.28 -4.65 17.52
N PHE A 162 -53.17 -4.43 16.80
CA PHE A 162 -52.42 -3.17 16.77
C PHE A 162 -52.61 -2.36 15.49
N GLY A 163 -53.59 -2.69 14.63
CA GLY A 163 -53.93 -1.87 13.47
C GLY A 163 -52.79 -1.77 12.44
N GLY A 164 -52.32 -2.93 11.96
CA GLY A 164 -51.29 -3.00 10.93
C GLY A 164 -51.68 -2.25 9.64
N ILE A 165 -50.71 -1.58 9.03
CA ILE A 165 -50.85 -0.95 7.71
C ILE A 165 -50.48 -1.99 6.66
N PHE A 166 -51.33 -2.15 5.63
CA PHE A 166 -51.10 -3.06 4.52
C PHE A 166 -51.00 -2.26 3.23
N TYR A 167 -49.97 -2.52 2.45
CA TYR A 167 -49.76 -1.92 1.13
C TYR A 167 -49.97 -2.99 0.07
N PHE A 168 -50.71 -2.63 -0.97
CA PHE A 168 -50.84 -3.43 -2.18
C PHE A 168 -50.74 -2.50 -3.39
N GLU A 169 -50.15 -3.01 -4.46
CA GLU A 169 -50.00 -2.28 -5.71
C GLU A 169 -50.89 -2.95 -6.75
N VAL A 170 -51.69 -2.15 -7.47
CA VAL A 170 -52.53 -2.63 -8.56
C VAL A 170 -52.26 -1.79 -9.78
N THR A 171 -51.91 -2.46 -10.88
CA THR A 171 -51.81 -1.85 -12.19
C THR A 171 -53.06 -2.18 -12.99
N ILE A 172 -53.77 -1.16 -13.46
CA ILE A 172 -54.99 -1.30 -14.27
C ILE A 172 -54.67 -0.82 -15.69
N SER A 173 -54.85 -1.69 -16.68
CA SER A 173 -54.65 -1.38 -18.09
C SER A 173 -55.97 -1.55 -18.85
N GLY A 174 -56.36 -0.55 -19.64
CA GLY A 174 -57.50 -0.61 -20.54
C GLY A 174 -57.08 -0.21 -21.95
N GLU A 175 -57.64 -0.87 -22.98
CA GLU A 175 -57.53 -0.39 -24.35
C GLU A 175 -58.45 0.81 -24.56
N VAL A 176 -57.89 1.93 -25.01
CA VAL A 176 -58.68 3.03 -25.55
C VAL A 176 -59.04 2.66 -26.97
N ALA A 177 -60.27 2.19 -27.20
CA ALA A 177 -60.77 1.98 -28.54
C ALA A 177 -60.69 3.32 -29.30
N GLY A 178 -59.83 3.37 -30.32
CA GLY A 178 -59.75 4.50 -31.23
C GLY A 178 -61.13 4.76 -31.82
N ARG A 179 -61.64 5.97 -31.64
CA ARG A 179 -62.73 6.47 -32.46
C ARG A 179 -62.10 6.84 -33.80
N ASP A 180 -62.24 5.94 -34.76
CA ASP A 180 -62.08 6.28 -36.18
C ASP A 180 -63.18 7.30 -36.52
N GLU A 181 -62.77 8.53 -36.84
CA GLU A 181 -63.59 9.56 -37.51
C GLU A 181 -63.53 9.40 -39.03
#